data_AF-A0ABD3DL94-F1
#
_entry.id   AF-A0ABD3DL94-F1
#
_cell.length_a   1.000
_cell.length_b   1.000
_cell.length_c   1.000
_cell.angle_alpha   90.00
_cell.angle_beta   90.00
_cell.angle_gamma   90.00
#
_symmetry.space_group_name_H-M   'P 1'
#
loop_
_entity.id
_entity.type
_entity.pdbx_description
1 polymer ?
#
loop_
_entity_poly.entity_id
_entity_poly.type
_entity_poly.pdbx_seq_one_letter_code
_entity_poly.pdbx_strand_id
1 'polypeptide(L)'
;MGFSLPISSSLWRCYNNTTPPQKGGFNQKLNVNFKTVWAYNRSKAQSRASIGCSYEDRTSPAEVKKEIEQCYELIQRLGRGVVYLGSSRLGPNHPHYVQAFELGHDIANLLNCTTWSGAGPGLMDAVTKGALQARKPVGGFKIGKEAGEWTTTNFHPYLTLNTYLTCRFFSARKHGLVDAVVRGNSTDKTAVVALPGGIGTLDETFEILALMQLERIGSIHPVPFIVMNYDSFYSKLLDFIDDCEEWGTVSNGEVASLWKVCNTNSEALAYLSEYYGLVSSTNEDENKSLSS
;
A
#
# COMPACT_ATOMS: atom_id res chain seq x y z
N MET A 1 -2.08 38.21 -63.62
CA MET A 1 -1.26 39.20 -62.90
C MET A 1 -0.33 38.44 -61.98
N GLY A 2 0.92 38.26 -62.39
CA GLY A 2 1.98 37.81 -61.50
C GLY A 2 2.81 39.01 -61.04
N PHE A 3 3.58 38.84 -59.96
CA PHE A 3 4.89 39.47 -59.75
C PHE A 3 5.66 38.68 -58.69
N SER A 4 6.98 38.72 -58.82
CA SER A 4 8.00 37.85 -58.24
C SER A 4 9.02 38.64 -57.41
N LEU A 5 9.49 38.04 -56.28
CA LEU A 5 10.82 38.14 -55.60
C LEU A 5 11.25 39.50 -54.97
N PRO A 6 12.28 39.60 -54.07
CA PRO A 6 13.36 38.64 -53.70
C PRO A 6 13.82 38.52 -52.19
N ILE A 7 14.57 37.43 -51.90
CA ILE A 7 15.84 37.23 -51.12
C ILE A 7 16.00 37.91 -49.72
N SER A 8 16.30 37.16 -48.63
CA SER A 8 17.67 36.96 -48.14
C SER A 8 17.81 35.92 -47.01
N SER A 9 18.86 35.12 -47.14
CA SER A 9 19.37 34.04 -46.29
C SER A 9 20.38 34.52 -45.25
N SER A 10 20.26 34.07 -44.00
CA SER A 10 21.40 33.91 -43.07
C SER A 10 21.02 32.96 -41.93
N LEU A 11 21.84 32.07 -41.39
CA LEU A 11 23.06 31.41 -41.84
C LEU A 11 23.26 30.26 -40.84
N TRP A 12 23.15 29.02 -41.30
CA TRP A 12 23.67 27.84 -40.62
C TRP A 12 25.15 27.69 -41.00
N ARG A 13 26.04 27.71 -39.98
CA ARG A 13 27.38 27.05 -39.89
C ARG A 13 28.38 27.96 -39.16
N CYS A 14 28.98 27.45 -38.08
CA CYS A 14 30.34 26.89 -38.17
C CYS A 14 30.77 26.27 -36.83
N TYR A 15 31.28 25.04 -36.97
CA TYR A 15 32.06 24.28 -35.99
C TYR A 15 33.53 24.73 -36.04
N ASN A 16 34.25 24.51 -34.94
CA ASN A 16 35.71 24.42 -34.76
C ASN A 16 36.56 25.71 -34.75
N ASN A 17 37.03 26.10 -33.56
CA ASN A 17 38.41 25.91 -33.11
C ASN A 17 38.67 26.63 -31.78
N THR A 18 39.02 25.89 -30.73
CA THR A 18 40.12 26.21 -29.80
C THR A 18 40.40 24.99 -28.92
N THR A 19 41.69 24.70 -28.78
CA THR A 19 42.32 23.51 -28.21
C THR A 19 42.17 23.40 -26.68
N PRO A 20 42.31 22.19 -26.10
CA PRO A 20 41.93 21.88 -24.72
C PRO A 20 43.08 22.10 -23.72
N PRO A 21 42.80 22.37 -22.43
CA PRO A 21 43.80 22.24 -21.37
C PRO A 21 44.04 20.77 -21.00
N GLN A 22 45.26 20.50 -20.56
CA GLN A 22 45.83 19.17 -20.38
C GLN A 22 45.29 18.36 -19.19
N LYS A 23 45.58 17.05 -19.28
CA LYS A 23 45.22 15.91 -18.43
C LYS A 23 45.61 16.04 -16.94
N GLY A 24 44.66 15.66 -16.10
CA GLY A 24 44.83 14.90 -14.85
C GLY A 24 43.43 14.38 -14.50
N GLY A 25 43.12 13.11 -14.34
CA GLY A 25 43.92 11.95 -13.99
C GLY A 25 43.16 11.19 -12.90
N PHE A 26 41.96 10.66 -13.18
CA PHE A 26 41.30 9.66 -12.33
C PHE A 26 40.43 8.75 -13.21
N ASN A 27 41.00 7.58 -13.52
CA ASN A 27 40.37 6.53 -14.29
C ASN A 27 39.89 5.47 -13.30
N GLN A 28 38.59 5.42 -13.02
CA GLN A 28 37.94 4.22 -12.48
C GLN A 28 36.54 4.11 -13.07
N LYS A 29 36.48 3.62 -14.31
CA LYS A 29 35.24 3.06 -14.85
C LYS A 29 34.96 1.75 -14.13
N LEU A 30 34.03 1.76 -13.19
CA LEU A 30 33.36 0.55 -12.70
C LEU A 30 32.58 -0.06 -13.86
N ASN A 31 33.22 -1.00 -14.56
CA ASN A 31 32.60 -1.78 -15.61
C ASN A 31 31.81 -2.93 -14.95
N VAL A 32 30.61 -2.63 -14.44
CA VAL A 32 29.70 -3.66 -13.93
C VAL A 32 29.14 -4.41 -15.13
N ASN A 33 29.72 -5.58 -15.42
CA ASN A 33 29.22 -6.46 -16.45
C ASN A 33 27.88 -7.08 -15.97
N PHE A 34 26.77 -6.47 -16.36
CA PHE A 34 25.41 -6.90 -16.03
C PHE A 34 25.15 -8.37 -16.34
N LYS A 35 25.82 -8.94 -17.37
CA LYS A 35 25.68 -10.37 -17.70
C LYS A 35 26.31 -11.28 -16.65
N THR A 36 27.42 -10.86 -16.04
CA THR A 36 28.12 -11.63 -15.01
C THR A 36 27.39 -11.59 -13.68
N VAL A 37 26.82 -10.43 -13.31
CA VAL A 37 25.98 -10.28 -12.11
C VAL A 37 24.69 -11.10 -12.23
N TRP A 38 24.06 -11.10 -13.41
CA TRP A 38 22.90 -11.95 -13.70
C TRP A 38 23.22 -13.43 -13.65
N ALA A 39 24.35 -13.86 -14.22
CA ALA A 39 24.76 -15.27 -14.23
C ALA A 39 25.12 -15.78 -12.83
N TYR A 40 25.81 -14.96 -12.02
CA TYR A 40 26.17 -15.28 -10.63
C TYR A 40 24.94 -15.38 -9.71
N ASN A 41 23.93 -14.53 -9.93
CA ASN A 41 22.67 -14.61 -9.18
C ASN A 41 21.82 -15.83 -9.58
N ARG A 42 21.91 -16.30 -10.83
CA ARG A 42 21.24 -17.52 -11.31
C ARG A 42 21.81 -18.80 -10.68
N SER A 43 23.13 -18.89 -10.56
CA SER A 43 23.77 -20.07 -9.96
C SER A 43 23.51 -20.17 -8.45
N LYS A 44 23.46 -19.04 -7.73
CA LYS A 44 23.02 -19.01 -6.32
C LYS A 44 21.55 -19.39 -6.15
N ALA A 45 20.67 -18.98 -7.07
CA ALA A 45 19.26 -19.35 -7.05
C ALA A 45 19.04 -20.87 -7.24
N GLN A 46 19.86 -21.53 -8.06
CA GLN A 46 19.80 -23.00 -8.24
C GLN A 46 20.32 -23.77 -7.03
N SER A 47 21.27 -23.23 -6.26
CA SER A 47 21.85 -23.92 -5.09
C SER A 47 20.98 -23.90 -3.81
N ARG A 48 19.83 -23.22 -3.83
CA ARG A 48 18.90 -23.10 -2.67
C ARG A 48 17.63 -23.96 -2.82
N ALA A 49 17.59 -24.85 -3.81
CA ALA A 49 16.54 -25.82 -4.02
C ALA A 49 16.68 -27.01 -3.06
N SER A 50 16.58 -26.77 -1.75
CA SER A 50 16.52 -27.83 -0.75
C SER A 50 15.99 -27.29 0.59
N ILE A 51 14.74 -26.83 0.57
CA ILE A 51 13.72 -26.98 1.63
C ILE A 51 12.39 -26.63 0.94
N GLY A 52 11.52 -27.63 0.80
CA GLY A 52 10.43 -27.66 -0.18
C GLY A 52 9.22 -26.79 0.18
N CYS A 53 8.83 -25.95 -0.77
CA CYS A 53 7.45 -25.68 -1.12
C CYS A 53 7.46 -25.46 -2.64
N SER A 54 7.09 -26.50 -3.40
CA SER A 54 6.98 -26.39 -4.85
C SER A 54 5.84 -25.44 -5.19
N TYR A 55 6.08 -24.51 -6.11
CA TYR A 55 5.00 -23.76 -6.74
C TYR A 55 4.13 -24.79 -7.46
N GLU A 56 3.02 -25.20 -6.86
CA GLU A 56 2.11 -26.17 -7.46
C GLU A 56 1.57 -25.60 -8.77
N ASP A 57 1.53 -26.45 -9.80
CA ASP A 57 0.99 -26.05 -11.10
C ASP A 57 -0.46 -25.56 -10.96
N ARG A 58 -0.81 -24.55 -11.76
CA ARG A 58 -2.20 -24.08 -11.85
C ARG A 58 -2.98 -25.07 -12.69
N THR A 59 -3.86 -25.86 -12.06
CA THR A 59 -4.53 -26.96 -12.75
C THR A 59 -5.90 -26.57 -13.28
N SER A 60 -6.59 -25.64 -12.62
CA SER A 60 -7.95 -25.24 -13.00
C SER A 60 -8.34 -23.85 -12.48
N PRO A 61 -9.12 -23.05 -13.23
CA PRO A 61 -9.71 -21.80 -12.73
C PRO A 61 -10.64 -22.02 -11.52
N ALA A 62 -11.17 -23.24 -11.32
CA ALA A 62 -12.01 -23.58 -10.18
C ALA A 62 -11.27 -23.44 -8.83
N GLU A 63 -9.95 -23.63 -8.82
CA GLU A 63 -9.14 -23.49 -7.60
C GLU A 63 -9.09 -22.03 -7.15
N VAL A 64 -8.94 -21.09 -8.09
CA VAL A 64 -8.96 -19.64 -7.80
C VAL A 64 -10.33 -19.22 -7.33
N LYS A 65 -11.40 -19.70 -8.00
CA LYS A 65 -12.78 -19.44 -7.60
C LYS A 65 -13.03 -19.88 -6.15
N LYS A 66 -12.57 -21.09 -5.79
CA LYS A 66 -12.72 -21.62 -4.45
C LYS A 66 -11.99 -20.77 -3.39
N GLU A 67 -10.77 -20.30 -3.67
CA GLU A 67 -10.08 -19.41 -2.73
C GLU A 67 -10.79 -18.05 -2.59
N ILE A 68 -11.36 -17.51 -3.67
CA ILE A 68 -12.17 -16.30 -3.62
C ILE A 68 -13.44 -16.51 -2.77
N GLU A 69 -14.12 -17.65 -2.91
CA GLU A 69 -15.26 -18.03 -2.06
C GLU A 69 -14.86 -18.08 -0.58
N GLN A 70 -13.72 -18.69 -0.26
CA GLN A 70 -13.18 -18.73 1.11
C GLN A 70 -12.83 -17.34 1.66
N CYS A 71 -12.30 -16.44 0.82
CA CYS A 71 -12.08 -15.05 1.22
C CYS A 71 -13.40 -14.39 1.63
N TYR A 72 -14.43 -14.54 0.80
CA TYR A 72 -15.75 -13.97 1.05
C TYR A 72 -16.39 -14.52 2.34
N GLU A 73 -16.30 -15.83 2.56
CA GLU A 73 -16.79 -16.47 3.80
C GLU A 73 -16.08 -15.95 5.06
N LEU A 74 -14.77 -15.74 4.98
CA LEU A 74 -13.99 -15.16 6.08
C LEU A 74 -14.45 -13.73 6.39
N ILE A 75 -14.68 -12.92 5.35
CA ILE A 75 -15.13 -11.53 5.48
C ILE A 75 -16.54 -11.45 6.05
N GLN A 76 -17.46 -12.31 5.58
CA GLN A 76 -18.82 -12.38 6.13
C GLN A 76 -18.82 -12.74 7.61
N ARG A 77 -17.92 -13.64 8.03
CA ARG A 77 -17.81 -14.05 9.43
C ARG A 77 -17.21 -12.95 10.32
N LEU A 78 -16.14 -12.30 9.87
CA LEU A 78 -15.41 -11.32 10.68
C LEU A 78 -15.97 -9.90 10.54
N GLY A 79 -16.75 -9.63 9.50
CA GLY A 79 -17.18 -8.28 9.15
C GLY A 79 -16.13 -7.50 8.37
N ARG A 80 -16.61 -6.57 7.56
CA ARG A 80 -15.78 -5.60 6.83
C ARG A 80 -15.23 -4.54 7.78
N GLY A 81 -14.17 -3.86 7.38
CA GLY A 81 -13.57 -2.83 8.23
C GLY A 81 -12.38 -2.14 7.59
N VAL A 82 -11.34 -1.88 8.38
CA VAL A 82 -10.18 -1.12 7.92
C VAL A 82 -9.13 -2.06 7.35
N VAL A 83 -8.75 -1.83 6.10
CA VAL A 83 -7.68 -2.56 5.41
C VAL A 83 -6.39 -1.74 5.48
N TYR A 84 -5.38 -2.33 6.10
CA TYR A 84 -4.05 -1.75 6.23
C TYR A 84 -3.08 -2.40 5.26
N LEU A 85 -2.40 -1.58 4.48
CA LEU A 85 -1.38 -1.96 3.52
C LEU A 85 -0.05 -1.38 4.01
N GLY A 86 1.00 -2.19 4.13
CA GLY A 86 2.25 -1.68 4.71
C GLY A 86 3.44 -2.62 4.57
N SER A 87 4.62 -2.09 4.85
CA SER A 87 5.87 -2.85 4.73
C SER A 87 5.90 -4.08 5.61
N SER A 88 6.30 -5.22 5.05
CA SER A 88 6.64 -6.44 5.80
C SER A 88 8.02 -6.39 6.47
N ARG A 89 8.82 -5.33 6.23
CA ARG A 89 10.24 -5.27 6.62
C ARG A 89 10.52 -4.33 7.79
N LEU A 90 9.58 -3.44 8.15
CA LEU A 90 9.76 -2.50 9.25
C LEU A 90 9.33 -3.17 10.56
N GLY A 91 10.28 -3.76 11.29
CA GLY A 91 10.02 -4.49 12.53
C GLY A 91 9.84 -3.61 13.78
N PRO A 92 9.66 -4.22 14.97
CA PRO A 92 9.29 -3.52 16.21
C PRO A 92 10.20 -2.38 16.67
N ASN A 93 11.47 -2.38 16.27
CA ASN A 93 12.44 -1.34 16.63
C ASN A 93 12.35 -0.10 15.72
N HIS A 94 11.52 -0.13 14.66
CA HIS A 94 11.37 0.97 13.73
C HIS A 94 10.27 1.94 14.22
N PRO A 95 10.46 3.27 14.18
CA PRO A 95 9.44 4.24 14.63
C PRO A 95 8.06 4.03 13.98
N HIS A 96 8.04 3.80 12.65
CA HIS A 96 6.79 3.55 11.92
C HIS A 96 6.04 2.29 12.39
N TYR A 97 6.73 1.31 12.98
CA TYR A 97 6.04 0.15 13.57
C TYR A 97 5.23 0.58 14.80
N VAL A 98 5.82 1.39 15.68
CA VAL A 98 5.13 1.92 16.87
C VAL A 98 3.94 2.79 16.45
N GLN A 99 4.15 3.70 15.50
CA GLN A 99 3.07 4.53 14.96
C GLN A 99 1.95 3.70 14.33
N ALA A 100 2.28 2.66 13.56
CA ALA A 100 1.28 1.77 12.96
C ALA A 100 0.53 0.95 14.01
N PHE A 101 1.19 0.51 15.08
CA PHE A 101 0.56 -0.16 16.20
C PHE A 101 -0.48 0.74 16.88
N GLU A 102 -0.09 1.97 17.23
CA GLU A 102 -0.98 2.97 17.85
C GLU A 102 -2.14 3.32 16.92
N LEU A 103 -1.87 3.56 15.63
CA LEU A 103 -2.90 3.84 14.64
C LEU A 103 -3.91 2.68 14.53
N GLY A 104 -3.43 1.43 14.50
CA GLY A 104 -4.28 0.24 14.46
C GLY A 104 -5.16 0.10 15.70
N HIS A 105 -4.61 0.39 16.88
CA HIS A 105 -5.35 0.42 18.14
C HIS A 105 -6.46 1.50 18.13
N ASP A 106 -6.10 2.72 17.78
CA ASP A 106 -6.99 3.88 17.91
C ASP A 106 -8.12 3.86 16.88
N ILE A 107 -7.83 3.50 15.62
CA ILE A 107 -8.86 3.36 14.59
C ILE A 107 -9.81 2.21 14.93
N ALA A 108 -9.30 1.09 15.46
CA ALA A 108 -10.15 -0.04 15.84
C ALA A 108 -11.13 0.35 16.96
N ASN A 109 -10.70 1.18 17.93
CA ASN A 109 -11.59 1.77 18.94
C ASN A 109 -12.58 2.77 18.35
N LEU A 110 -12.12 3.67 17.48
CA LEU A 110 -12.92 4.73 16.87
C LEU A 110 -14.05 4.17 15.99
N LEU A 111 -13.72 3.24 15.10
CA LEU A 111 -14.67 2.73 14.11
C LEU A 111 -15.43 1.48 14.58
N ASN A 112 -14.91 0.77 15.58
CA ASN A 112 -15.49 -0.47 16.09
C ASN A 112 -15.77 -1.50 14.97
N CYS A 113 -14.80 -1.69 14.09
CA CYS A 113 -14.86 -2.61 12.96
C CYS A 113 -13.64 -3.54 12.95
N THR A 114 -13.58 -4.46 11.98
CA THR A 114 -12.48 -5.42 11.85
C THR A 114 -11.25 -4.78 11.24
N THR A 115 -10.08 -5.08 11.81
CA THR A 115 -8.79 -4.71 11.24
C THR A 115 -8.29 -5.80 10.32
N TRP A 116 -8.11 -5.48 9.05
CA TRP A 116 -7.65 -6.36 7.98
C TRP A 116 -6.22 -6.01 7.55
N SER A 117 -5.38 -7.03 7.35
CA SER A 117 -4.04 -6.85 6.79
C SER A 117 -3.62 -8.05 5.93
N GLY A 118 -2.44 -8.01 5.34
CA GLY A 118 -1.83 -9.18 4.72
C GLY A 118 -1.43 -10.29 5.71
N ALA A 119 -1.59 -10.08 7.02
CA ALA A 119 -1.19 -10.99 8.09
C ALA A 119 0.28 -11.49 7.98
N GLY A 120 1.14 -10.63 7.42
CA GLY A 120 2.59 -10.78 7.40
C GLY A 120 3.28 -10.07 8.57
N PRO A 121 4.63 -10.06 8.60
CA PRO A 121 5.40 -9.32 9.59
C PRO A 121 5.37 -7.80 9.33
N GLY A 122 6.13 -7.04 10.11
CA GLY A 122 6.33 -5.60 9.90
C GLY A 122 5.11 -4.76 10.28
N LEU A 123 4.74 -3.80 9.46
CA LEU A 123 3.62 -2.90 9.76
C LEU A 123 2.26 -3.62 9.75
N MET A 124 2.13 -4.73 9.01
CA MET A 124 0.92 -5.58 9.06
C MET A 124 0.76 -6.24 10.44
N ASP A 125 1.86 -6.67 11.05
CA ASP A 125 1.89 -7.22 12.42
C ASP A 125 1.55 -6.13 13.45
N ALA A 126 2.10 -4.92 13.27
CA ALA A 126 1.87 -3.79 14.16
C ALA A 126 0.38 -3.45 14.29
N VAL A 127 -0.31 -3.23 13.16
CA VAL A 127 -1.75 -2.87 13.16
C VAL A 127 -2.63 -3.98 13.72
N THR A 128 -2.30 -5.24 13.41
CA THR A 128 -3.03 -6.39 13.94
C THR A 128 -2.89 -6.48 15.46
N LYS A 129 -1.69 -6.25 16.00
CA LYS A 129 -1.47 -6.23 17.46
C LYS A 129 -2.15 -5.05 18.13
N GLY A 130 -2.15 -3.87 17.51
CA GLY A 130 -2.87 -2.70 18.02
C GLY A 130 -4.37 -2.97 18.15
N ALA A 131 -4.99 -3.53 17.11
CA ALA A 131 -6.40 -3.90 17.12
C ALA A 131 -6.73 -4.99 18.15
N LEU A 132 -5.86 -5.99 18.33
CA LEU A 132 -6.01 -6.99 19.37
C LEU A 132 -5.89 -6.40 20.79
N GLN A 133 -4.99 -5.43 21.00
CA GLN A 133 -4.90 -4.70 22.27
C GLN A 133 -6.20 -3.93 22.56
N ALA A 134 -6.82 -3.35 21.53
CA ALA A 134 -8.16 -2.73 21.60
C ALA A 134 -9.31 -3.75 21.76
N ARG A 135 -9.01 -5.06 21.83
CA ARG A 135 -9.98 -6.16 21.91
C ARG A 135 -10.99 -6.15 20.75
N LYS A 136 -10.53 -5.77 19.56
CA LYS A 136 -11.33 -5.73 18.33
C LYS A 136 -11.01 -6.92 17.42
N PRO A 137 -11.96 -7.32 16.55
CA PRO A 137 -11.73 -8.40 15.60
C PRO A 137 -10.60 -8.06 14.61
N VAL A 138 -9.86 -9.08 14.22
CA VAL A 138 -8.79 -8.97 13.22
C VAL A 138 -8.95 -10.05 12.15
N GLY A 139 -8.64 -9.69 10.91
CA GLY A 139 -8.70 -10.53 9.73
C GLY A 139 -7.41 -10.44 8.92
N GLY A 140 -7.10 -11.45 8.10
CA GLY A 140 -6.00 -11.30 7.16
C GLY A 140 -5.91 -12.31 6.02
N PHE A 141 -5.24 -11.89 4.95
CA PHE A 141 -5.00 -12.69 3.75
C PHE A 141 -3.51 -12.84 3.51
N LYS A 142 -2.98 -14.00 3.88
CA LYS A 142 -1.56 -14.34 3.77
C LYS A 142 -1.23 -14.88 2.39
N ILE A 143 0.04 -14.79 2.01
CA ILE A 143 0.56 -15.54 0.86
C ILE A 143 1.80 -16.34 1.25
N GLY A 144 1.98 -17.51 0.62
CA GLY A 144 3.07 -18.44 0.97
C GLY A 144 4.49 -17.87 0.78
N LYS A 145 4.66 -16.82 -0.02
CA LYS A 145 5.94 -16.16 -0.22
C LYS A 145 5.79 -14.65 -0.08
N GLU A 146 6.27 -14.09 1.01
CA GLU A 146 6.24 -12.67 1.30
C GLU A 146 7.65 -12.09 1.30
N ALA A 147 7.83 -10.89 0.74
CA ALA A 147 9.13 -10.19 0.69
C ALA A 147 10.31 -10.95 0.06
N GLY A 148 10.07 -12.07 -0.63
CA GLY A 148 11.10 -12.93 -1.21
C GLY A 148 11.41 -14.18 -0.39
N GLU A 149 10.83 -14.31 0.80
CA GLU A 149 11.03 -15.44 1.72
C GLU A 149 9.77 -16.30 1.79
N TRP A 150 9.95 -17.62 1.83
CA TRP A 150 8.85 -18.54 2.06
C TRP A 150 8.39 -18.39 3.51
N THR A 151 7.10 -18.19 3.71
CA THR A 151 6.50 -18.06 5.05
C THR A 151 6.35 -19.46 5.68
N THR A 152 7.47 -20.12 5.98
CA THR A 152 7.49 -21.45 6.64
C THR A 152 7.12 -21.39 8.11
N THR A 153 7.18 -20.20 8.72
CA THR A 153 6.77 -19.98 10.10
C THR A 153 5.28 -19.63 10.14
N ASN A 154 4.58 -20.17 11.14
CA ASN A 154 3.31 -19.62 11.63
C ASN A 154 3.56 -18.17 12.10
N PHE A 155 3.69 -17.24 11.15
CA PHE A 155 3.69 -15.82 11.45
C PHE A 155 2.36 -15.54 12.10
N HIS A 156 2.47 -15.12 13.36
CA HIS A 156 1.40 -14.87 14.33
C HIS A 156 0.89 -16.11 15.06
N PRO A 157 1.70 -16.73 15.95
CA PRO A 157 1.23 -17.80 16.84
C PRO A 157 0.07 -17.36 17.76
N TYR A 158 -0.13 -16.04 17.89
CA TYR A 158 -1.21 -15.43 18.64
C TYR A 158 -2.51 -15.29 17.85
N LEU A 159 -2.50 -15.47 16.52
CA LEU A 159 -3.71 -15.46 15.71
C LEU A 159 -4.30 -16.86 15.62
N THR A 160 -5.61 -16.95 15.76
CA THR A 160 -6.32 -18.21 15.57
C THR A 160 -6.47 -18.54 14.08
N LEU A 161 -6.50 -19.82 13.71
CA LEU A 161 -6.65 -20.23 12.30
C LEU A 161 -7.94 -19.72 11.64
N ASN A 162 -8.94 -19.31 12.42
CA ASN A 162 -10.21 -18.79 11.91
C ASN A 162 -10.19 -17.28 11.60
N THR A 163 -9.07 -16.58 11.86
CA THR A 163 -8.93 -15.14 11.62
C THR A 163 -8.14 -14.81 10.36
N TYR A 164 -7.61 -15.80 9.64
CA TYR A 164 -6.89 -15.53 8.39
C TYR A 164 -7.04 -16.68 7.38
N LEU A 165 -6.82 -16.36 6.11
CA LEU A 165 -6.71 -17.32 5.03
C LEU A 165 -5.32 -17.22 4.41
N THR A 166 -4.65 -18.34 4.22
CA THR A 166 -3.42 -18.40 3.42
C THR A 166 -3.80 -18.70 1.98
N CYS A 167 -3.74 -17.69 1.12
CA CYS A 167 -4.04 -17.83 -0.29
C CYS A 167 -2.84 -18.40 -1.04
N ARG A 168 -3.06 -19.41 -1.89
CA ARG A 168 -2.07 -19.83 -2.90
C ARG A 168 -2.06 -18.84 -4.05
N PHE A 169 -3.20 -18.28 -4.41
CA PHE A 169 -3.34 -17.36 -5.53
C PHE A 169 -3.31 -15.90 -5.06
N PHE A 170 -2.35 -15.14 -5.60
CA PHE A 170 -2.25 -13.71 -5.33
C PHE A 170 -3.52 -12.94 -5.73
N SER A 171 -4.21 -13.37 -6.80
CA SER A 171 -5.49 -12.80 -7.21
C SER A 171 -6.60 -12.99 -6.16
N ALA A 172 -6.64 -14.13 -5.48
CA ALA A 172 -7.61 -14.37 -4.41
C ALA A 172 -7.29 -13.53 -3.17
N ARG A 173 -6.01 -13.37 -2.83
CA ARG A 173 -5.54 -12.48 -1.75
C ARG A 173 -5.93 -11.02 -2.01
N LYS A 174 -5.67 -10.54 -3.23
CA LYS A 174 -6.06 -9.18 -3.67
C LYS A 174 -7.56 -8.97 -3.59
N HIS A 175 -8.33 -9.93 -4.11
CA HIS A 175 -9.79 -9.90 -4.00
C HIS A 175 -10.26 -9.84 -2.53
N GLY A 176 -9.67 -10.63 -1.64
CA GLY A 176 -10.01 -10.60 -0.22
C GLY A 176 -9.75 -9.23 0.43
N LEU A 177 -8.59 -8.62 0.17
CA LEU A 177 -8.29 -7.27 0.68
C LEU A 177 -9.26 -6.22 0.13
N VAL A 178 -9.60 -6.29 -1.15
CA VAL A 178 -10.59 -5.41 -1.79
C VAL A 178 -11.98 -5.60 -1.17
N ASP A 179 -12.48 -6.83 -1.10
CA ASP A 179 -13.83 -7.10 -0.59
C ASP A 179 -13.96 -6.75 0.91
N ALA A 180 -12.89 -6.85 1.69
CA ALA A 180 -12.88 -6.53 3.11
C ALA A 180 -13.13 -5.05 3.43
N VAL A 181 -12.90 -4.13 2.48
CA VAL A 181 -13.10 -2.68 2.67
C VAL A 181 -14.38 -2.13 2.03
N VAL A 182 -15.03 -2.89 1.15
CA VAL A 182 -16.24 -2.44 0.46
C VAL A 182 -17.34 -2.08 1.46
N ARG A 183 -18.08 -0.99 1.22
CA ARG A 183 -19.25 -0.64 2.04
C ARG A 183 -20.51 -1.14 1.36
N GLY A 184 -21.27 -1.98 2.07
CA GLY A 184 -22.57 -2.46 1.61
C GLY A 184 -23.72 -1.51 1.95
N ASN A 185 -23.54 -0.66 2.96
CA ASN A 185 -24.54 0.32 3.41
C ASN A 185 -23.89 1.56 4.05
N SER A 186 -24.69 2.57 4.39
CA SER A 186 -24.22 3.83 4.99
C SER A 186 -23.74 3.71 6.44
N THR A 187 -24.13 2.67 7.17
CA THR A 187 -23.72 2.43 8.56
C THR A 187 -22.40 1.67 8.67
N ASP A 188 -21.98 1.00 7.59
CA ASP A 188 -20.67 0.35 7.53
C ASP A 188 -19.57 1.40 7.69
N LYS A 189 -18.64 1.12 8.60
CA LYS A 189 -17.42 1.91 8.80
C LYS A 189 -16.24 1.08 8.31
N THR A 190 -15.62 1.53 7.23
CA THR A 190 -14.47 0.87 6.59
C THR A 190 -13.47 1.94 6.19
N ALA A 191 -12.21 1.59 6.00
CA ALA A 191 -11.24 2.54 5.50
C ALA A 191 -10.07 1.80 4.87
N VAL A 192 -9.38 2.46 3.95
CA VAL A 192 -8.08 2.00 3.46
C VAL A 192 -7.02 2.84 4.13
N VAL A 193 -5.97 2.21 4.64
CA VAL A 193 -4.82 2.90 5.21
C VAL A 193 -3.54 2.37 4.57
N ALA A 194 -2.93 3.19 3.73
CA ALA A 194 -1.61 2.94 3.15
C ALA A 194 -0.52 3.48 4.09
N LEU A 195 0.18 2.55 4.75
CA LEU A 195 1.35 2.79 5.60
C LEU A 195 2.64 2.69 4.77
N PRO A 196 3.75 3.31 5.21
CA PRO A 196 5.04 3.22 4.54
C PRO A 196 5.41 1.80 4.10
N GLY A 197 5.71 1.65 2.82
CA GLY A 197 5.67 0.36 2.14
C GLY A 197 6.50 0.28 0.87
N GLY A 198 6.74 -0.95 0.42
CA GLY A 198 7.46 -1.23 -0.82
C GLY A 198 6.51 -1.59 -1.97
N ILE A 199 7.04 -2.28 -2.99
CA ILE A 199 6.29 -2.69 -4.20
C ILE A 199 4.96 -3.38 -3.87
N GLY A 200 4.93 -4.29 -2.90
CA GLY A 200 3.68 -4.98 -2.55
C GLY A 200 2.61 -4.04 -1.99
N THR A 201 3.02 -3.08 -1.15
CA THR A 201 2.12 -2.05 -0.64
C THR A 201 1.62 -1.15 -1.77
N LEU A 202 2.52 -0.71 -2.66
CA LEU A 202 2.15 0.13 -3.80
C LEU A 202 1.21 -0.60 -4.76
N ASP A 203 1.43 -1.88 -5.02
CA ASP A 203 0.55 -2.71 -5.84
C ASP A 203 -0.89 -2.76 -5.29
N GLU A 204 -1.05 -3.01 -3.98
CA GLU A 204 -2.36 -3.03 -3.33
C GLU A 204 -2.98 -1.61 -3.25
N THR A 205 -2.18 -0.59 -2.97
CA THR A 205 -2.61 0.82 -2.92
C THR A 205 -3.16 1.28 -4.27
N PHE A 206 -2.42 1.07 -5.35
CA PHE A 206 -2.84 1.49 -6.68
C PHE A 206 -3.98 0.63 -7.24
N GLU A 207 -4.08 -0.64 -6.86
CA GLU A 207 -5.24 -1.46 -7.23
C GLU A 207 -6.53 -0.89 -6.64
N ILE A 208 -6.55 -0.58 -5.34
CA ILE A 208 -7.73 -0.01 -4.70
C ILE A 208 -8.03 1.39 -5.26
N LEU A 209 -7.00 2.22 -5.47
CA LEU A 209 -7.16 3.56 -6.04
C LEU A 209 -7.78 3.49 -7.45
N ALA A 210 -7.31 2.57 -8.31
CA ALA A 210 -7.88 2.36 -9.64
C ALA A 210 -9.35 1.87 -9.55
N LEU A 211 -9.67 1.01 -8.59
CA LEU A 211 -11.06 0.57 -8.38
C LEU A 211 -11.97 1.70 -7.89
N MET A 212 -11.46 2.64 -7.09
CA MET A 212 -12.19 3.84 -6.67
C MET A 212 -12.38 4.80 -7.84
N GLN A 213 -11.33 5.04 -8.63
CA GLN A 213 -11.38 5.85 -9.86
C GLN A 213 -12.43 5.31 -10.85
N LEU A 214 -12.51 3.98 -10.99
CA LEU A 214 -13.49 3.30 -11.85
C LEU A 214 -14.88 3.13 -11.19
N GLU A 215 -15.10 3.73 -10.02
CA GLU A 215 -16.36 3.65 -9.28
C GLU A 215 -16.80 2.19 -8.98
N ARG A 216 -15.84 1.25 -8.92
CA ARG A 216 -16.09 -0.15 -8.52
C ARG A 216 -16.11 -0.30 -7.00
N ILE A 217 -15.39 0.57 -6.30
CA ILE A 217 -15.46 0.78 -4.86
C ILE A 217 -15.93 2.21 -4.63
N GLY A 218 -16.85 2.41 -3.67
CA GLY A 218 -17.19 3.76 -3.22
C GLY A 218 -18.26 4.49 -4.02
N SER A 219 -18.82 3.89 -5.09
CA SER A 219 -19.79 4.55 -5.98
C SER A 219 -21.11 4.92 -5.31
N ILE A 220 -21.68 4.01 -4.53
CA ILE A 220 -22.91 4.25 -3.75
C ILE A 220 -22.55 4.71 -2.33
N HIS A 221 -21.56 4.06 -1.73
CA HIS A 221 -21.10 4.32 -0.36
C HIS A 221 -19.59 4.56 -0.39
N PRO A 222 -19.15 5.83 -0.46
CA PRO A 222 -17.73 6.17 -0.56
C PRO A 222 -16.90 5.54 0.56
N VAL A 223 -15.64 5.21 0.27
CA VAL A 223 -14.72 4.61 1.24
C VAL A 223 -13.57 5.60 1.48
N PRO A 224 -13.28 5.99 2.72
CA PRO A 224 -12.14 6.87 3.00
C PRO A 224 -10.83 6.11 2.73
N PHE A 225 -9.94 6.72 1.95
CA PHE A 225 -8.60 6.24 1.69
C PHE A 225 -7.58 7.17 2.35
N ILE A 226 -6.74 6.65 3.24
CA ILE A 226 -5.70 7.42 3.93
C ILE A 226 -4.33 6.97 3.47
N VAL A 227 -3.47 7.93 3.14
CA VAL A 227 -2.04 7.73 2.88
C VAL A 227 -1.25 8.32 4.04
N MET A 228 -0.60 7.45 4.82
CA MET A 228 0.23 7.87 5.96
C MET A 228 1.62 8.27 5.47
N ASN A 229 1.84 9.58 5.32
CA ASN A 229 3.09 10.19 4.87
C ASN A 229 4.06 10.45 6.03
N TYR A 230 4.29 9.46 6.88
CA TYR A 230 5.24 9.57 8.00
C TYR A 230 6.62 9.97 7.48
N ASP A 231 7.22 10.99 8.09
CA ASP A 231 8.55 11.50 7.72
C ASP A 231 8.69 11.80 6.22
N SER A 232 7.61 12.24 5.57
CA SER A 232 7.57 12.51 4.12
C SER A 232 7.88 11.30 3.24
N PHE A 233 7.64 10.08 3.72
CA PHE A 233 7.94 8.82 3.01
C PHE A 233 7.35 8.78 1.59
N TYR A 234 6.11 9.23 1.42
CA TYR A 234 5.39 9.25 0.15
C TYR A 234 5.54 10.55 -0.64
N SER A 235 6.21 11.58 -0.13
CA SER A 235 6.29 12.89 -0.82
C SER A 235 6.78 12.78 -2.26
N LYS A 236 7.83 12.00 -2.52
CA LYS A 236 8.32 11.80 -3.90
C LYS A 236 7.34 11.04 -4.81
N LEU A 237 6.51 10.17 -4.24
CA LEU A 237 5.47 9.48 -5.00
C LEU A 237 4.32 10.44 -5.32
N LEU A 238 3.96 11.30 -4.38
CA LEU A 238 2.96 12.34 -4.58
C LEU A 238 3.42 13.32 -5.67
N ASP A 239 4.67 13.80 -5.58
CA ASP A 239 5.28 14.64 -6.64
C ASP A 239 5.22 13.96 -8.01
N PHE A 240 5.49 12.65 -8.08
CA PHE A 240 5.40 11.90 -9.33
C PHE A 240 3.97 11.79 -9.88
N ILE A 241 2.96 11.77 -9.01
CA ILE A 241 1.56 11.77 -9.44
C ILE A 241 1.14 13.15 -9.93
N ASP A 242 1.64 14.21 -9.31
CA ASP A 242 1.47 15.57 -9.80
C ASP A 242 2.08 15.71 -11.21
N ASP A 243 3.29 15.16 -11.44
CA ASP A 243 3.88 15.06 -12.78
C ASP A 243 2.93 14.29 -13.75
N CYS A 244 2.31 13.19 -13.31
CA CYS A 244 1.35 12.46 -14.14
C CYS A 244 0.15 13.31 -14.59
N GLU A 245 -0.30 14.26 -13.76
CA GLU A 245 -1.32 15.25 -14.14
C GLU A 245 -0.79 16.23 -15.18
N GLU A 246 0.43 16.76 -14.99
CA GLU A 246 1.07 17.68 -15.95
C GLU A 246 1.26 17.04 -17.33
N TRP A 247 1.58 15.75 -17.37
CA TRP A 247 1.73 14.97 -18.61
C TRP A 247 0.39 14.56 -19.24
N GLY A 248 -0.74 14.83 -18.57
CA GLY A 248 -2.09 14.49 -19.05
C GLY A 248 -2.42 13.00 -18.97
N THR A 249 -1.70 12.24 -18.14
CA THR A 249 -1.98 10.81 -17.89
C THR A 249 -2.99 10.58 -16.77
N VAL A 250 -3.21 11.60 -15.93
CA VAL A 250 -4.23 11.69 -14.89
C VAL A 250 -4.93 13.04 -15.05
N SER A 251 -6.25 13.10 -14.83
CA SER A 251 -6.95 14.39 -14.89
C SER A 251 -6.65 15.21 -13.64
N ASN A 252 -6.58 16.54 -13.77
CA ASN A 252 -6.22 17.39 -12.63
C ASN A 252 -7.16 17.20 -11.43
N GLY A 253 -6.60 16.89 -10.26
CA GLY A 253 -7.34 16.68 -9.03
C GLY A 253 -8.10 15.35 -8.94
N GLU A 254 -8.05 14.51 -9.98
CA GLU A 254 -8.75 13.22 -10.03
C GLU A 254 -8.28 12.31 -8.90
N VAL A 255 -6.97 12.05 -8.83
CA VAL A 255 -6.39 11.18 -7.79
C VAL A 255 -6.41 11.85 -6.42
N ALA A 256 -6.10 13.15 -6.36
CA ALA A 256 -6.08 13.90 -5.09
C ALA A 256 -7.45 13.90 -4.38
N SER A 257 -8.55 13.79 -5.13
CA SER A 257 -9.90 13.69 -4.57
C SER A 257 -10.25 12.33 -3.95
N LEU A 258 -9.49 11.27 -4.30
CA LEU A 258 -9.79 9.89 -3.88
C LEU A 258 -9.15 9.52 -2.53
N TRP A 259 -8.21 10.31 -2.03
CA TRP A 259 -7.50 10.02 -0.79
C TRP A 259 -7.30 11.24 0.11
N LYS A 260 -6.90 10.96 1.35
CA LYS A 260 -6.41 11.93 2.31
C LYS A 260 -4.97 11.58 2.68
N VAL A 261 -4.05 12.50 2.43
CA VAL A 261 -2.68 12.39 2.94
C VAL A 261 -2.64 12.89 4.38
N CYS A 262 -2.07 12.09 5.29
CA CYS A 262 -1.91 12.40 6.71
C CYS A 262 -0.45 12.23 7.12
N ASN A 263 0.12 13.19 7.83
CA ASN A 263 1.49 13.11 8.34
C ASN A 263 1.57 12.51 9.75
N THR A 264 0.43 12.45 10.47
CA THR A 264 0.35 11.97 11.85
C THR A 264 -0.88 11.09 12.09
N ASN A 265 -0.83 10.22 13.11
CA ASN A 265 -1.98 9.40 13.52
C ASN A 265 -3.20 10.26 13.88
N SER A 266 -2.97 11.39 14.56
CA SER A 266 -4.03 12.31 14.98
C SER A 266 -4.78 12.91 13.79
N GLU A 267 -4.08 13.25 12.69
CA GLU A 267 -4.73 13.71 11.46
C GLU A 267 -5.62 12.63 10.84
N ALA A 268 -5.15 11.38 10.81
CA ALA A 268 -5.93 10.25 10.28
C ALA A 268 -7.18 9.98 11.13
N LEU A 269 -7.05 10.01 12.45
CA LEU A 269 -8.16 9.83 13.38
C LEU A 269 -9.18 10.96 13.27
N ALA A 270 -8.72 12.21 13.21
CA ALA A 270 -9.59 13.37 13.04
C ALA A 270 -10.38 13.28 11.73
N TYR A 271 -9.70 12.94 10.62
CA TYR A 271 -10.35 12.74 9.32
C TYR A 271 -11.42 11.65 9.37
N LEU A 272 -11.13 10.48 9.95
CA LEU A 272 -12.12 9.40 10.08
C LEU A 272 -13.28 9.77 10.99
N SER A 273 -13.01 10.50 12.08
CA SER A 273 -14.04 10.97 13.01
C SER A 273 -15.00 11.92 12.31
N GLU A 274 -14.47 12.89 11.56
CA GLU A 274 -15.26 13.83 10.76
C GLU A 274 -16.04 13.11 9.66
N TYR A 275 -15.36 12.25 8.89
CA TYR A 275 -15.94 11.50 7.79
C TYR A 275 -17.16 10.66 8.21
N TYR A 276 -17.09 10.05 9.39
CA TYR A 276 -18.16 9.22 9.94
C TYR A 276 -19.09 9.94 10.93
N GLY A 277 -18.91 11.25 11.15
CA GLY A 277 -19.72 12.04 12.09
C GLY A 277 -19.63 11.53 13.54
N LEU A 278 -18.45 11.04 13.95
CA LEU A 278 -18.20 10.53 15.29
C LEU A 278 -17.77 11.71 16.18
N VAL A 279 -18.49 11.93 17.28
CA VAL A 279 -18.16 12.97 18.27
C VAL A 279 -17.14 12.38 19.25
N SER A 280 -16.05 13.11 19.53
CA SER A 280 -15.11 12.73 20.59
C SER A 280 -15.78 12.87 21.96
N SER A 281 -16.12 11.75 22.59
CA SER A 281 -16.64 11.70 23.96
C SER A 281 -15.53 11.95 24.97
N THR A 282 -14.99 13.18 25.03
CA THR A 282 -13.93 13.57 25.99
C THR A 282 -14.25 14.79 26.83
N ASN A 283 -15.50 15.28 26.91
CA ASN A 283 -15.82 16.47 27.73
C ASN A 283 -17.10 16.37 28.59
N GLU A 284 -17.77 15.22 28.73
CA GLU A 284 -18.99 15.14 29.56
C GLU A 284 -18.79 14.57 30.98
N ASP A 285 -17.66 13.90 31.26
CA ASP A 285 -17.44 13.26 32.56
C ASP A 285 -16.69 14.13 33.59
N GLU A 286 -16.05 15.25 33.21
CA GLU A 286 -15.39 16.16 34.17
C GLU A 286 -16.34 17.20 34.81
N ASN A 287 -17.52 17.45 34.24
CA ASN A 287 -18.49 18.42 34.81
C ASN A 287 -19.52 17.81 35.77
N LYS A 288 -19.55 16.49 35.94
CA LYS A 288 -20.44 15.81 36.91
C LYS A 288 -19.80 15.52 38.26
N SER A 289 -18.47 15.60 38.38
CA SER A 289 -17.74 15.37 39.64
C SER A 289 -17.53 16.63 40.49
N LEU A 290 -17.88 17.82 39.98
CA LEU A 290 -17.80 19.10 40.69
C LEU A 290 -19.16 19.62 41.22
N SER A 291 -20.23 18.84 41.05
CA SER A 291 -21.59 19.19 41.51
C SER A 291 -22.24 18.14 42.42
N SER A 292 -21.44 17.24 43.02
CA SER A 292 -21.89 16.25 44.02
C SER A 292 -21.32 16.55 45.39
#